data_AF-K1TQK2-F1
#
_entry.id   AF-K1TQK2-F1
#
_cell.length_a   1.000
_cell.length_b   1.000
_cell.length_c   1.000
_cell.angle_alpha   90.00
_cell.angle_beta   90.00
_cell.angle_gamma   90.00
#
_symmetry.space_group_name_H-M   'P 1'
#
loop_
_entity.id
_entity.type
_entity.pdbx_description
1 polymer ?
#
loop_
_entity_poly.entity_id
_entity_poly.type
_entity_poly.pdbx_seq_one_letter_code
_entity_poly.pdbx_strand_id
1 'polypeptide(L)'
;WLMVTILSCYVLSDVYLIYAEAKIGNAGSTTDASAIDAFYKVRNRAVSTYERPTSISFEDVWKERRLELALEGDRWYDYVRRYYFDPDATIAELNAQKRNEYYGLNALYETWYNKGSYDGPWNLNSDVRYNDDPGKHQNVQMSSFTIPFPTEDATMNPHLLEAPQHVDISQFTY
;
A
#
# COMPACT_ATOMS: atom_id res chain seq x y z
N TRP A 1 21.13 10.52 12.22
CA TRP A 1 20.00 9.63 11.97
C TRP A 1 20.41 8.23 12.37
N LEU A 2 20.19 7.87 13.63
CA LEU A 2 20.38 6.49 14.08
C LEU A 2 19.17 5.71 13.57
N MET A 3 19.38 4.81 12.61
CA MET A 3 18.34 3.91 12.15
C MET A 3 18.16 2.86 13.24
N VAL A 4 17.20 3.08 14.14
CA VAL A 4 16.73 2.07 15.10
C VAL A 4 15.94 1.05 14.28
N THR A 5 16.47 -0.16 14.18
CA THR A 5 15.90 -1.29 13.42
C THR A 5 14.75 -1.95 14.19
N ILE A 6 13.71 -1.18 14.51
CA ILE A 6 12.46 -1.73 15.06
C ILE A 6 11.40 -1.59 13.97
N LEU A 7 10.85 -2.73 13.54
CA LEU A 7 9.68 -2.74 12.68
C LEU A 7 8.51 -2.13 13.46
N SER A 8 8.09 -0.92 13.06
CA SER A 8 7.02 -0.21 13.75
C SER A 8 5.68 -0.68 13.19
N CYS A 9 4.80 -1.18 14.07
CA CYS A 9 3.44 -1.61 13.69
C CYS A 9 2.45 -0.42 13.66
N TYR A 10 2.79 0.69 14.32
CA TYR A 10 2.02 1.95 14.29
C TYR A 10 2.97 3.14 14.40
N VAL A 11 2.84 4.08 13.46
CA VAL A 11 3.57 5.35 13.46
C VAL A 11 2.57 6.51 13.52
N LEU A 12 2.96 7.63 14.13
CA LEU A 12 2.08 8.80 14.27
C LEU A 12 1.58 9.33 12.90
N SER A 13 2.41 9.20 11.86
CA SER A 13 2.03 9.55 10.48
C SER A 13 0.83 8.75 9.99
N ASP A 14 0.76 7.46 10.28
CA ASP A 14 -0.34 6.59 9.86
C ASP A 14 -1.67 7.08 10.47
N VAL A 15 -1.67 7.40 11.77
CA VAL A 15 -2.85 7.94 12.47
C VAL A 15 -3.31 9.28 11.85
N TYR A 16 -2.37 10.15 11.48
CA TYR A 16 -2.70 11.42 10.80
C TYR A 16 -3.33 11.20 9.42
N LEU A 17 -2.81 10.25 8.65
CA LEU A 17 -3.35 9.94 7.33
C LEU A 17 -4.72 9.24 7.42
N ILE A 18 -4.92 8.32 8.39
CA ILE A 18 -6.23 7.71 8.67
C ILE A 18 -7.23 8.80 9.10
N TYR A 19 -6.82 9.74 9.95
CA TYR A 19 -7.67 10.84 10.38
C TYR A 19 -8.10 11.73 9.20
N ALA A 20 -7.15 12.11 8.34
CA ALA A 20 -7.44 12.90 7.15
C ALA A 20 -8.40 12.17 6.20
N GLU A 21 -8.20 10.87 5.99
CA GLU A 21 -9.09 10.03 5.16
C GLU A 21 -10.51 9.94 5.76
N ALA A 22 -10.62 9.68 7.07
CA ALA A 22 -11.90 9.61 7.76
C ALA A 22 -12.67 10.93 7.71
N LYS A 23 -11.95 12.06 7.77
CA LYS A 23 -12.52 13.41 7.63
C LYS A 23 -13.01 13.73 6.21
N ILE A 24 -12.41 13.13 5.18
CA ILE A 24 -12.91 13.21 3.81
C ILE A 24 -14.23 12.41 3.69
N GLY A 25 -14.27 11.21 4.27
CA GLY A 25 -15.43 10.33 4.20
C GLY A 25 -15.87 10.07 2.76
N ASN A 26 -17.17 10.18 2.49
CA ASN A 26 -17.74 9.91 1.16
C ASN A 26 -17.70 11.12 0.20
N ALA A 27 -17.13 12.26 0.61
CA ALA A 27 -17.16 13.50 -0.18
C ALA A 27 -16.07 13.56 -1.28
N GLY A 28 -15.15 12.59 -1.33
CA GLY A 28 -14.03 12.53 -2.27
C GLY A 28 -12.90 13.54 -2.00
N SER A 29 -13.22 14.68 -1.36
CA SER A 29 -12.27 15.69 -0.90
C SER A 29 -12.79 16.45 0.32
N THR A 30 -11.92 17.21 0.99
CA THR A 30 -12.30 18.09 2.11
C THR A 30 -11.47 19.36 2.15
N THR A 31 -12.08 20.42 2.69
CA THR A 31 -11.41 21.68 3.07
C THR A 31 -11.36 21.85 4.60
N ASP A 32 -11.68 20.81 5.37
CA ASP A 32 -11.57 20.84 6.83
C ASP A 32 -10.11 21.11 7.22
N ALA A 33 -9.90 22.21 7.96
CA ALA A 33 -8.56 22.67 8.33
C ALA A 33 -7.78 21.62 9.15
N SER A 34 -8.46 20.83 9.99
CA SER A 34 -7.82 19.80 10.82
C SER A 34 -7.34 18.61 9.98
N ALA A 35 -8.10 18.23 8.95
CA ALA A 35 -7.70 17.17 8.02
C ALA A 35 -6.50 17.60 7.18
N ILE A 36 -6.54 18.85 6.67
CA ILE A 36 -5.42 19.46 5.95
C ILE A 36 -4.17 19.54 6.84
N ASP A 37 -4.31 19.95 8.10
CA ASP A 37 -3.18 20.03 9.02
C ASP A 37 -2.54 18.67 9.30
N ALA A 38 -3.35 17.63 9.47
CA ALA A 38 -2.85 16.28 9.68
C ALA A 38 -2.06 15.77 8.46
N PHE A 39 -2.62 15.90 7.25
CA PHE A 39 -1.95 15.56 6.00
C PHE A 39 -0.67 16.37 5.79
N TYR A 40 -0.76 17.69 5.99
CA TYR A 40 0.35 18.62 5.79
C TYR A 40 1.52 18.34 6.73
N LYS A 41 1.27 17.98 8.00
CA LYS A 41 2.34 17.62 8.95
C LYS A 41 3.19 16.46 8.45
N VAL A 42 2.58 15.44 7.87
CA VAL A 42 3.29 14.28 7.30
C VAL A 42 4.09 14.71 6.08
N ARG A 43 3.41 15.37 5.12
CA ARG A 43 4.03 15.76 3.85
C ARG A 43 5.16 16.77 4.01
N ASN A 44 4.96 17.79 4.84
CA ASN A 44 5.94 18.86 5.08
C ASN A 44 7.18 18.34 5.83
N ARG A 45 7.02 17.34 6.71
CA ARG A 45 8.17 16.68 7.35
C ARG A 45 9.06 15.99 6.32
N ALA A 46 8.48 15.34 5.31
CA ALA A 46 9.23 14.68 4.23
C ALA A 46 9.76 15.68 3.18
N VAL A 47 8.97 16.72 2.87
CA VAL A 47 9.25 17.73 1.85
C VAL A 47 9.02 19.12 2.44
N SER A 48 10.07 19.72 3.02
CA SER A 48 9.97 21.00 3.75
C SER A 48 9.51 22.19 2.90
N THR A 49 9.67 22.10 1.57
CA THR A 49 9.24 23.12 0.60
C THR A 49 7.79 22.93 0.13
N TYR A 50 7.10 21.86 0.56
CA TYR A 50 5.72 21.64 0.18
C TYR A 50 4.82 22.71 0.79
N GLU A 51 4.06 23.40 -0.05
CA GLU A 51 3.10 24.40 0.39
C GLU A 51 1.84 23.75 0.94
N ARG A 52 1.29 24.33 2.01
CA ARG A 52 0.08 23.81 2.65
C ARG A 52 -1.11 23.92 1.68
N PRO A 53 -1.77 22.80 1.32
CA PRO A 53 -2.87 22.83 0.37
C PRO A 53 -4.13 23.49 0.98
N THR A 54 -5.03 23.96 0.13
CA THR A 54 -6.33 24.51 0.52
C THR A 54 -7.44 23.45 0.57
N SER A 55 -7.21 22.29 -0.06
CA SER A 55 -8.08 21.12 -0.07
C SER A 55 -7.25 19.86 -0.24
N ILE A 56 -7.71 18.73 0.30
CA ILE A 56 -7.10 17.41 0.07
C ILE A 56 -8.17 16.43 -0.43
N SER A 57 -7.79 15.57 -1.36
CA SER A 57 -8.64 14.50 -1.91
C SER A 57 -8.31 13.13 -1.31
N PHE A 58 -9.20 12.16 -1.50
CA PHE A 58 -8.93 10.76 -1.16
C PHE A 58 -7.66 10.26 -1.87
N GLU A 59 -7.49 10.58 -3.15
CA GLU A 59 -6.32 10.16 -3.93
C GLU A 59 -5.01 10.81 -3.44
N ASP A 60 -5.06 12.03 -2.91
CA ASP A 60 -3.89 12.66 -2.27
C ASP A 60 -3.46 11.87 -1.03
N VAL A 61 -4.41 11.54 -0.14
CA VAL A 61 -4.13 10.76 1.07
C VAL A 61 -3.70 9.34 0.71
N TRP A 62 -4.37 8.71 -0.24
CA TRP A 62 -4.07 7.36 -0.73
C TRP A 62 -2.65 7.24 -1.29
N LYS A 63 -2.22 8.24 -2.07
CA LYS A 63 -0.86 8.34 -2.59
C LYS A 63 0.14 8.61 -1.47
N GLU A 64 -0.18 9.50 -0.53
CA GLU A 64 0.73 9.85 0.55
C GLU A 64 0.99 8.66 1.48
N ARG A 65 -0.04 7.86 1.80
CA ARG A 65 0.13 6.60 2.55
C ARG A 65 1.14 5.67 1.90
N ARG A 66 1.08 5.52 0.57
CA ARG A 66 2.03 4.69 -0.18
C ARG A 66 3.47 5.21 -0.08
N LEU A 67 3.66 6.53 -0.06
CA LEU A 67 4.98 7.15 0.00
C LEU A 67 5.56 7.14 1.41
N GLU A 68 4.73 7.44 2.40
CA GLU A 68 5.11 7.55 3.81
C GLU A 68 5.37 6.20 4.45
N LEU A 69 4.52 5.19 4.18
CA LEU A 69 4.57 3.86 4.79
C LEU A 69 5.21 2.83 3.84
N ALA A 70 6.08 3.30 2.95
CA ALA A 70 6.76 2.44 1.99
C ALA A 70 7.67 1.44 2.72
N LEU A 71 7.54 0.15 2.40
CA LEU A 71 8.32 -0.95 2.97
C LEU A 71 8.00 -1.29 4.45
N GLU A 72 6.89 -0.78 5.00
CA GLU A 72 6.47 -1.08 6.38
C GLU A 72 5.43 -2.22 6.48
N GLY A 73 4.91 -2.69 5.34
CA GLY A 73 3.97 -3.82 5.27
C GLY A 73 2.49 -3.41 5.18
N ASP A 74 2.17 -2.12 5.31
CA ASP A 74 0.79 -1.64 5.35
C ASP A 74 0.06 -1.67 4.01
N ARG A 75 0.80 -1.54 2.90
CA ARG A 75 0.19 -1.26 1.59
C ARG A 75 -0.77 -2.35 1.12
N TRP A 76 -0.54 -3.62 1.49
CA TRP A 76 -1.49 -4.69 1.17
C TRP A 76 -2.80 -4.54 1.94
N TYR A 77 -2.73 -4.24 3.24
CA TYR A 77 -3.90 -4.02 4.09
C TYR A 77 -4.70 -2.78 3.65
N ASP A 78 -4.02 -1.74 3.15
CA ASP A 78 -4.66 -0.60 2.49
C ASP A 78 -5.51 -1.03 1.29
N TYR A 79 -5.02 -1.92 0.42
CA TYR A 79 -5.82 -2.44 -0.69
C TYR A 79 -6.99 -3.29 -0.21
N VAL A 80 -6.80 -4.12 0.81
CA VAL A 80 -7.88 -4.94 1.38
C VAL A 80 -9.01 -4.06 1.92
N ARG A 81 -8.70 -2.99 2.68
CA ARG A 81 -9.73 -2.05 3.16
C ARG A 81 -10.42 -1.29 2.02
N ARG A 82 -9.68 -0.89 0.97
CA ARG A 82 -10.27 -0.22 -0.20
C ARG A 82 -11.19 -1.16 -0.96
N TYR A 83 -10.80 -2.42 -1.11
CA TYR A 83 -11.61 -3.44 -1.77
C TYR A 83 -12.98 -3.65 -1.11
N TYR A 84 -13.08 -3.51 0.22
CA TYR A 84 -14.36 -3.61 0.93
C TYR A 84 -15.40 -2.56 0.51
N PHE A 85 -14.98 -1.37 0.03
CA PHE A 85 -15.91 -0.31 -0.36
C PHE A 85 -15.84 0.10 -1.84
N ASP A 86 -14.73 -0.19 -2.54
CA ASP A 86 -14.50 0.13 -3.95
C ASP A 86 -13.68 -0.99 -4.64
N PRO A 87 -14.30 -2.17 -4.84
CA PRO A 87 -13.62 -3.35 -5.37
C PRO A 87 -13.12 -3.14 -6.82
N ASP A 88 -13.92 -2.49 -7.66
CA ASP A 88 -13.62 -2.31 -9.08
C ASP A 88 -12.40 -1.40 -9.26
N ALA A 89 -12.33 -0.24 -8.59
CA ALA A 89 -11.18 0.64 -8.70
C ALA A 89 -9.92 0.00 -8.07
N THR A 90 -10.09 -0.75 -6.98
CA THR A 90 -8.96 -1.45 -6.34
C THR A 90 -8.35 -2.49 -7.28
N ILE A 91 -9.19 -3.32 -7.92
CA ILE A 91 -8.76 -4.33 -8.89
C ILE A 91 -8.12 -3.65 -10.11
N ALA A 92 -8.73 -2.56 -10.61
CA ALA A 92 -8.20 -1.81 -11.74
C ALA A 92 -6.81 -1.21 -11.42
N GLU A 93 -6.64 -0.57 -10.26
CA GLU A 93 -5.36 -0.01 -9.81
C GLU A 93 -4.30 -1.10 -9.69
N LEU A 94 -4.66 -2.23 -9.07
CA LEU A 94 -3.75 -3.36 -8.93
C LEU A 94 -3.35 -3.92 -10.31
N ASN A 95 -4.28 -4.14 -11.22
CA ASN A 95 -3.96 -4.67 -12.55
C ASN A 95 -3.19 -3.67 -13.43
N ALA A 96 -3.27 -2.37 -13.16
CA ALA A 96 -2.46 -1.36 -13.81
C ALA A 96 -0.99 -1.34 -13.32
N GLN A 97 -0.66 -2.04 -12.23
CA GLN A 97 0.71 -2.06 -11.70
C GLN A 97 1.65 -2.98 -12.48
N LYS A 98 2.90 -2.56 -12.60
CA LYS A 98 3.99 -3.35 -13.17
C LYS A 98 4.57 -4.32 -12.13
N ARG A 99 3.85 -5.42 -11.87
CA ARG A 99 4.23 -6.46 -10.88
C ARG A 99 5.03 -7.63 -11.47
N ASN A 100 5.52 -7.49 -12.69
CA ASN A 100 6.32 -8.50 -13.37
C ASN A 100 7.81 -8.21 -13.20
N GLU A 101 8.67 -9.07 -13.75
CA GLU A 101 10.12 -8.91 -13.76
C GLU A 101 10.57 -7.58 -14.38
N TYR A 102 11.72 -7.10 -13.90
CA TYR A 102 12.38 -5.90 -14.40
C TYR A 102 13.66 -6.32 -15.12
N TYR A 103 13.78 -5.99 -16.41
CA TYR A 103 14.95 -6.32 -17.22
C TYR A 103 16.08 -5.29 -17.11
N GLY A 104 17.32 -5.73 -17.28
CA GLY A 104 18.48 -4.84 -17.41
C GLY A 104 19.03 -4.26 -16.10
N LEU A 105 18.40 -4.51 -14.95
CA LEU A 105 18.87 -3.99 -13.66
C LEU A 105 20.29 -4.44 -13.30
N ASN A 106 20.63 -5.71 -13.57
CA ASN A 106 21.96 -6.23 -13.22
C ASN A 106 23.08 -5.44 -13.91
N ALA A 107 22.96 -5.24 -15.22
CA ALA A 107 23.95 -4.49 -16.01
C ALA A 107 24.05 -3.02 -15.55
N LEU A 108 22.92 -2.39 -15.23
CA LEU A 108 22.89 -1.03 -14.70
C LEU A 108 23.64 -0.92 -13.36
N TYR A 109 23.31 -1.80 -12.40
CA TYR A 109 23.92 -1.79 -11.07
C TYR A 109 25.40 -2.20 -11.09
N GLU A 110 25.77 -3.23 -11.86
CA GLU A 110 27.16 -3.65 -12.02
C GLU A 110 28.02 -2.54 -12.65
N THR A 111 27.50 -1.84 -13.66
CA THR A 111 28.24 -0.74 -14.30
C THR A 111 28.45 0.42 -13.32
N TRP A 112 27.42 0.77 -12.55
CA TRP A 112 27.51 1.79 -11.51
C TRP A 112 28.53 1.40 -10.42
N TYR A 113 28.45 0.16 -9.92
CA TYR A 113 29.32 -0.35 -8.86
C TYR A 113 30.79 -0.48 -9.29
N ASN A 114 31.04 -1.11 -10.44
CA ASN A 114 32.40 -1.42 -10.91
C ASN A 114 33.17 -0.20 -11.44
N LYS A 115 32.49 0.91 -11.76
CA LYS A 115 33.14 2.14 -12.21
C LYS A 115 33.76 2.98 -11.08
N GLY A 116 33.66 2.53 -9.83
CA GLY A 116 34.53 3.00 -8.75
C GLY A 116 34.18 4.38 -8.16
N SER A 117 32.94 4.84 -8.27
CA SER A 117 32.47 6.02 -7.54
C SER A 117 30.99 5.86 -7.20
N TYR A 118 30.56 6.37 -6.06
CA TYR A 118 29.14 6.58 -5.73
C TYR A 118 28.43 7.53 -6.73
N ASP A 119 29.19 8.08 -7.68
CA ASP A 119 28.83 8.92 -8.84
C ASP A 119 29.05 8.20 -10.20
N GLY A 120 29.06 6.86 -10.23
CA GLY A 120 29.08 6.11 -11.49
C GLY A 120 27.92 6.54 -12.41
N PRO A 121 28.11 6.56 -13.74
CA PRO A 121 27.08 7.06 -14.64
C PRO A 121 25.81 6.22 -14.56
N TRP A 122 24.70 6.82 -14.13
CA TRP A 122 23.37 6.21 -14.14
C TRP A 122 22.76 6.29 -15.55
N ASN A 123 23.26 5.44 -16.44
CA ASN A 123 22.84 5.43 -17.83
C ASN A 123 21.59 4.54 -18.02
N LEU A 124 20.42 5.12 -17.79
CA LEU A 124 19.16 4.47 -18.10
C LEU A 124 18.96 4.41 -19.62
N ASN A 125 18.95 3.21 -20.19
CA ASN A 125 18.68 2.96 -21.60
C ASN A 125 17.41 2.09 -21.77
N SER A 126 17.02 1.81 -23.01
CA SER A 126 15.84 0.98 -23.32
C SER A 126 15.95 -0.49 -22.85
N ASP A 127 17.14 -0.94 -22.47
CA ASP A 127 17.35 -2.29 -21.93
C ASP A 127 16.85 -2.39 -20.49
N VAL A 128 16.84 -1.26 -19.77
CA VAL A 128 16.31 -1.12 -18.41
C VAL A 128 14.82 -0.80 -18.49
N ARG A 129 13.98 -1.84 -18.40
CA ARG A 129 12.53 -1.70 -18.57
C ARG A 129 11.73 -2.73 -17.78
N TYR A 130 10.47 -2.41 -17.54
CA TYR A 130 9.49 -3.39 -17.04
C TYR A 130 9.18 -4.44 -18.09
N ASN A 131 8.89 -5.66 -17.64
CA ASN A 131 8.22 -6.63 -18.48
C ASN A 131 6.74 -6.25 -18.60
N ASP A 132 6.37 -5.74 -19.78
CA ASP A 132 5.02 -5.31 -20.11
C ASP A 132 4.13 -6.44 -20.66
N ASP A 133 4.60 -7.69 -20.69
CA ASP A 133 3.80 -8.84 -21.14
C ASP A 133 2.61 -9.09 -20.18
N PRO A 134 1.37 -8.82 -20.62
CA PRO A 134 0.19 -8.93 -19.77
C PRO A 134 -0.17 -10.40 -19.44
N GLY A 135 0.42 -11.38 -20.12
CA GLY A 135 0.18 -12.81 -19.85
C GLY A 135 1.00 -13.37 -18.69
N LYS A 136 2.02 -12.63 -18.21
CA LYS A 136 2.97 -13.12 -17.20
C LYS A 136 2.76 -12.57 -15.79
N HIS A 137 1.97 -11.50 -15.63
CA HIS A 137 1.46 -11.13 -14.32
C HIS A 137 0.13 -11.85 -14.05
N GLN A 138 -0.06 -12.39 -12.85
CA GLN A 138 -1.38 -12.87 -12.45
C GLN A 138 -2.31 -11.67 -12.33
N ASN A 139 -3.42 -11.70 -13.08
CA ASN A 139 -4.47 -10.69 -12.95
C ASN A 139 -5.12 -10.85 -11.58
N VAL A 140 -5.14 -9.76 -10.81
CA VAL A 140 -5.85 -9.72 -9.53
C VAL A 140 -7.35 -9.84 -9.81
N GLN A 141 -7.99 -10.72 -9.05
CA GLN A 141 -9.42 -10.99 -9.09
C GLN A 141 -10.01 -10.84 -7.68
N MET A 142 -11.34 -10.90 -7.56
CA MET A 142 -12.02 -10.84 -6.26
C MET A 142 -11.50 -11.88 -5.26
N SER A 143 -11.17 -13.10 -5.73
CA SER A 143 -10.59 -14.16 -4.91
C SER A 143 -9.19 -13.85 -4.37
N SER A 144 -8.48 -12.87 -4.94
CA SER A 144 -7.14 -12.48 -4.49
C SER A 144 -7.13 -11.73 -3.16
N PHE A 145 -8.28 -11.24 -2.67
CA PHE A 145 -8.39 -10.49 -1.42
C PHE A 145 -8.67 -11.37 -0.19
N THR A 146 -8.79 -12.68 -0.39
CA THR A 146 -8.95 -13.67 0.67
C THR A 146 -7.81 -14.67 0.59
N ILE A 147 -7.07 -14.84 1.68
CA ILE A 147 -6.05 -15.88 1.77
C ILE A 147 -6.75 -17.18 2.21
N PRO A 148 -6.58 -18.30 1.49
CA PRO A 148 -7.18 -19.57 1.91
C PRO A 148 -6.57 -20.02 3.24
N PHE A 149 -7.36 -20.75 4.05
CA PHE A 149 -6.82 -21.38 5.24
C PHE A 149 -5.64 -22.30 4.89
N PRO A 150 -4.61 -22.39 5.75
CA PRO A 150 -3.55 -23.37 5.58
C PRO A 150 -4.13 -24.78 5.42
N THR A 151 -3.55 -25.57 4.53
CA THR A 151 -4.04 -26.92 4.22
C THR A 151 -4.04 -27.81 5.46
N GLU A 152 -3.04 -27.65 6.32
CA GLU A 152 -2.90 -28.35 7.60
C GLU A 152 -4.08 -28.03 8.53
N ASP A 153 -4.42 -26.74 8.68
CA ASP A 153 -5.53 -26.30 9.54
C ASP A 153 -6.87 -26.80 9.00
N ALA A 154 -7.08 -26.73 7.69
CA ALA A 154 -8.27 -27.24 7.03
C ALA A 154 -8.41 -28.76 7.15
N THR A 155 -7.29 -29.50 7.20
CA THR A 155 -7.28 -30.95 7.41
C THR A 155 -7.58 -31.32 8.86
N MET A 156 -7.00 -30.57 9.81
CA MET A 156 -7.20 -30.78 11.24
C MET A 156 -8.60 -30.35 11.70
N ASN A 157 -9.17 -29.32 11.06
CA ASN A 157 -10.52 -28.86 11.32
C ASN A 157 -11.28 -28.57 10.01
N PRO A 158 -11.96 -29.58 9.43
CA PRO A 158 -12.74 -29.41 8.20
C PRO A 158 -13.84 -28.35 8.28
N HIS A 159 -14.34 -28.02 9.48
CA HIS A 159 -15.37 -26.99 9.66
C HIS A 159 -14.90 -25.59 9.25
N LEU A 160 -13.59 -25.34 9.12
CA LEU A 160 -13.06 -24.07 8.61
C LEU A 160 -13.47 -23.79 7.16
N LEU A 161 -13.83 -24.83 6.39
CA LEU A 161 -14.26 -24.71 4.99
C LEU A 161 -15.78 -24.66 4.83
N GLU A 162 -16.53 -24.87 5.91
CA GLU A 162 -17.99 -24.89 5.89
C GLU A 162 -18.57 -23.46 5.96
N ALA A 163 -19.86 -23.34 5.66
CA ALA A 163 -20.55 -22.05 5.79
C ALA A 163 -20.53 -21.59 7.27
N PRO A 164 -20.32 -20.28 7.53
CA PRO A 164 -20.36 -19.74 8.89
C PRO A 164 -21.66 -20.08 9.59
N GLN A 165 -21.57 -20.59 10.82
CA GLN A 165 -22.75 -20.81 11.65
C GLN A 165 -23.08 -19.55 12.43
N HIS A 166 -24.33 -19.10 12.33
CA HIS A 166 -24.81 -17.97 13.12
C HIS A 166 -24.93 -18.36 14.59
N VAL A 167 -24.31 -17.58 15.48
CA VAL A 167 -24.41 -17.74 16.92
C VAL A 167 -24.96 -16.44 17.51
N ASP A 168 -26.10 -16.52 18.18
CA ASP A 168 -26.65 -15.40 18.94
C ASP A 168 -25.84 -15.22 20.21
N ILE A 169 -25.08 -14.14 20.32
CA ILE A 169 -24.24 -13.86 21.49
C ILE A 169 -25.04 -13.52 22.75
N SER A 170 -26.33 -13.16 22.62
CA SER A 170 -27.19 -12.83 23.76
C SER A 170 -27.56 -14.05 24.61
N GLN A 171 -27.34 -15.26 24.10
CA GLN A 171 -27.59 -16.50 24.84
C GLN A 171 -26.55 -16.79 25.94
N PHE A 172 -25.39 -16.14 25.90
CA PHE A 172 -24.34 -16.32 26.91
C PHE A 172 -24.54 -15.34 28.06
N THR A 173 -24.63 -15.86 29.28
CA THR A 173 -24.63 -15.05 30.51
C THR A 173 -23.22 -15.03 31.08
N TYR A 174 -22.65 -13.83 31.26
CA TYR A 174 -21.33 -13.62 31.87
C TYR A 174 -21.45 -13.24 33.34
#